data_AF-A0A1W2D7K0-F1
#
_entry.id   AF-A0A1W2D7K0-F1
#
_cell.length_a   1.000
_cell.length_b   1.000
_cell.length_c   1.000
_cell.angle_alpha   90.00
_cell.angle_beta   90.00
_cell.angle_gamma   90.00
#
_symmetry.space_group_name_H-M   'P 1'
#
loop_
_entity.id
_entity.type
_entity.pdbx_description
1 polymer ?
#
loop_
_entity_poly.entity_id
_entity_poly.type
_entity_poly.pdbx_seq_one_letter_code
_entity_poly.pdbx_strand_id
1 'polypeptide(L)'
;YADDRNIKMEQDKIHYSEILKRKTDDLGYWNLDFQATKYGSNAQPLYVLAGHDLVPLVKPQGAIFDAKEYAAYLQSGVDAYKKGK
;
A
#
# COMPACT_ATOMS: atom_id res chain seq x y z
N TYR A 1 -0.98 -7.92 11.52
CA TYR A 1 -0.40 -6.74 10.84
C TYR A 1 -0.47 -6.93 9.33
N ALA A 2 -0.29 -5.89 8.51
CA ALA A 2 -0.33 -6.04 7.04
C ALA A 2 0.84 -6.88 6.48
N ASP A 3 1.92 -7.01 7.25
CA ASP A 3 3.13 -7.77 6.93
C ASP A 3 3.19 -9.15 7.64
N ASP A 4 2.07 -9.61 8.22
CA ASP A 4 2.01 -10.86 8.98
C ASP A 4 2.36 -12.10 8.13
N ARG A 5 3.24 -12.97 8.67
CA ARG A 5 3.75 -14.17 8.00
C ARG A 5 3.01 -15.46 8.38
N ASN A 6 2.18 -15.40 9.42
CA ASN A 6 1.44 -16.57 9.92
C ASN A 6 0.09 -16.73 9.23
N ILE A 7 -0.40 -15.67 8.56
CA ILE A 7 -1.64 -15.70 7.80
C ILE A 7 -1.34 -16.20 6.38
N LYS A 8 -1.79 -17.42 6.05
CA LYS A 8 -1.64 -18.00 4.72
C LYS A 8 -2.66 -17.45 3.74
N MET A 9 -2.22 -17.21 2.51
CA MET A 9 -3.10 -16.78 1.42
C MET A 9 -3.92 -17.97 0.89
N GLU A 10 -5.13 -17.68 0.42
CA GLU A 10 -5.95 -18.63 -0.33
C GLU A 10 -5.20 -19.06 -1.61
N GLN A 11 -5.32 -20.34 -1.99
CA GLN A 11 -4.47 -20.94 -3.04
C GLN A 11 -4.63 -20.26 -4.40
N ASP A 12 -5.82 -19.77 -4.72
CA ASP A 12 -6.15 -19.04 -5.95
C ASP A 12 -5.56 -17.61 -6.00
N LYS A 13 -5.18 -17.05 -4.85
CA LYS A 13 -4.56 -15.71 -4.74
C LYS A 13 -3.02 -15.75 -4.76
N ILE A 14 -2.42 -16.92 -4.52
CA ILE A 14 -0.97 -17.08 -4.50
C ILE A 14 -0.43 -16.97 -5.92
N HIS A 15 0.58 -16.11 -6.11
CA HIS A 15 1.31 -15.99 -7.37
C HIS A 15 2.82 -15.90 -7.10
N TYR A 16 3.61 -16.02 -8.16
CA TYR A 16 5.04 -15.76 -8.09
C TYR A 16 5.28 -14.27 -8.34
N SER A 17 5.98 -13.62 -7.41
CA SER A 17 6.40 -12.24 -7.53
C SER A 17 7.74 -12.16 -8.26
N GLU A 18 7.75 -11.44 -9.39
CA GLU A 18 8.99 -11.14 -10.11
C GLU A 18 9.88 -10.14 -9.38
N ILE A 19 9.32 -9.32 -8.50
CA ILE A 19 10.08 -8.31 -7.74
C ILE A 19 10.74 -8.96 -6.51
N LEU A 20 10.01 -9.81 -5.80
CA LEU A 20 10.46 -10.47 -4.57
C LEU A 20 11.17 -11.82 -4.83
N LYS A 21 11.09 -12.33 -6.06
CA LYS A 21 11.64 -13.62 -6.51
C LYS A 21 11.16 -14.81 -5.67
N ARG A 22 9.88 -14.81 -5.30
CA ARG A 22 9.26 -15.86 -4.46
C ARG A 22 7.74 -15.90 -4.63
N LYS A 23 7.12 -16.95 -4.08
CA LYS A 23 5.65 -17.04 -3.97
C LYS A 23 5.12 -16.09 -2.90
N THR A 24 3.93 -15.56 -3.12
CA THR A 24 3.19 -14.72 -2.17
C THR A 24 2.23 -15.56 -1.31
N ASP A 25 2.75 -16.56 -0.60
CA ASP A 25 1.96 -17.58 0.12
C ASP A 25 1.49 -17.15 1.52
N ASP A 26 2.00 -16.02 2.02
CA ASP A 26 1.53 -15.36 3.23
C ASP A 26 1.10 -13.91 2.97
N LEU A 27 0.29 -13.37 3.89
CA LEU A 27 -0.27 -12.03 3.81
C LEU A 27 0.83 -10.97 3.62
N GLY A 28 1.96 -11.13 4.32
CA GLY A 28 3.06 -10.20 4.24
C GLY A 28 3.74 -10.17 2.87
N TYR A 29 3.99 -11.32 2.22
CA TYR A 29 4.60 -11.34 0.89
C TYR A 29 3.63 -10.84 -0.17
N TRP A 30 2.35 -11.18 -0.01
CA TRP A 30 1.31 -10.68 -0.90
C TRP A 30 1.20 -9.15 -0.85
N ASN A 31 1.11 -8.57 0.35
CA ASN A 31 1.04 -7.11 0.50
C ASN A 31 2.35 -6.41 0.10
N LEU A 32 3.50 -7.05 0.30
CA LEU A 32 4.80 -6.51 -0.12
C LEU A 32 4.92 -6.46 -1.64
N ASP A 33 4.49 -7.51 -2.35
CA ASP A 33 4.44 -7.51 -3.82
C ASP A 33 3.42 -6.48 -4.33
N PHE A 34 2.22 -6.46 -3.75
CA PHE A 34 1.18 -5.50 -4.14
C PHE A 34 1.70 -4.06 -4.09
N GLN A 35 2.38 -3.67 -3.01
CA GLN A 35 2.97 -2.33 -2.89
C GLN A 35 4.07 -2.09 -3.92
N ALA A 36 4.95 -3.07 -4.12
CA ALA A 36 6.03 -2.96 -5.10
C ALA A 36 5.51 -2.81 -6.53
N THR A 37 4.55 -3.64 -6.91
CA THR A 37 3.96 -3.70 -8.25
C THR A 37 3.06 -2.50 -8.53
N LYS A 38 2.20 -2.12 -7.57
CA LYS A 38 1.21 -1.04 -7.77
C LYS A 38 1.79 0.35 -7.53
N TYR A 39 2.68 0.51 -6.55
CA TYR A 39 3.16 1.82 -6.09
C TYR A 39 4.67 2.01 -6.26
N GLY A 40 5.39 1.02 -6.81
CA GLY A 40 6.82 1.15 -7.10
C GLY A 40 7.70 1.19 -5.85
N SER A 41 7.20 0.78 -4.69
CA SER A 41 7.95 0.76 -3.44
C SER A 41 7.53 -0.43 -2.58
N ASN A 42 8.53 -1.09 -1.98
CA ASN A 42 8.36 -2.11 -0.95
C ASN A 42 8.98 -1.68 0.39
N ALA A 43 9.47 -0.44 0.47
CA ALA A 43 10.06 0.13 1.68
C ALA A 43 8.96 0.64 2.61
N GLN A 44 9.13 0.38 3.91
CA GLN A 44 8.20 0.82 4.95
C GLN A 44 8.86 1.90 5.85
N PRO A 45 8.08 2.83 6.41
CA PRO A 45 6.64 3.01 6.19
C PRO A 45 6.32 3.67 4.84
N LEU A 46 5.20 3.27 4.24
CA LEU A 46 4.66 3.84 3.00
C LEU A 46 3.16 4.10 3.21
N TYR A 47 2.75 5.36 3.11
CA TYR A 47 1.35 5.78 3.19
C TYR A 47 0.83 6.10 1.79
N VAL A 48 -0.19 5.37 1.36
CA VAL A 48 -0.88 5.60 0.08
C VAL A 48 -2.36 5.86 0.36
N LEU A 49 -2.83 7.05 -0.03
CA LEU A 49 -4.25 7.38 -0.01
C LEU A 49 -4.82 7.11 -1.40
N ALA A 50 -5.50 5.98 -1.57
CA ALA A 50 -5.99 5.51 -2.86
C ALA A 50 -7.52 5.56 -2.97
N GLY A 51 -8.01 5.72 -4.20
CA GLY A 51 -9.42 5.59 -4.53
C GLY A 51 -9.92 4.14 -4.54
N HIS A 52 -11.19 3.92 -4.89
CA HIS A 52 -11.76 2.58 -5.02
C HIS A 52 -11.10 1.74 -6.12
N ASP A 53 -10.46 2.40 -7.08
CA ASP A 53 -9.68 1.83 -8.18
C ASP A 53 -8.21 1.55 -7.82
N LEU A 54 -7.84 1.78 -6.55
CA LEU A 54 -6.48 1.66 -6.03
C LEU A 54 -5.49 2.62 -6.71
N VAL A 55 -5.97 3.69 -7.35
CA VAL A 55 -5.11 4.76 -7.89
C VAL A 55 -4.83 5.77 -6.78
N PRO A 56 -3.56 6.16 -6.54
CA PRO A 56 -3.23 7.18 -5.56
C PRO A 56 -3.93 8.51 -5.88
N LEU A 57 -4.66 9.05 -4.90
CA LEU A 57 -5.35 10.33 -5.00
C LEU A 57 -4.39 11.52 -4.85
N VAL A 58 -3.31 11.28 -4.10
CA VAL A 58 -2.20 12.21 -3.87
C VAL A 58 -0.88 11.43 -3.88
N LYS A 59 0.24 12.15 -3.98
CA LYS A 59 1.57 11.53 -3.99
C LYS A 59 1.79 10.69 -2.72
N PRO A 60 2.15 9.40 -2.84
CA PRO A 60 2.52 8.57 -1.70
C PRO A 60 3.62 9.20 -0.83
N GLN A 61 3.57 8.94 0.47
CA GLN A 61 4.51 9.49 1.44
C GLN A 61 5.19 8.39 2.26
N GLY A 62 6.45 8.64 2.65
CA GLY A 62 7.15 7.85 3.65
C GLY A 62 6.75 8.25 5.08
N ALA A 63 7.63 8.04 6.05
CA ALA A 63 7.39 8.46 7.42
C ALA A 63 7.16 9.97 7.53
N ILE A 64 6.06 10.38 8.17
CA ILE A 64 5.80 11.75 8.59
C ILE A 64 5.65 11.72 10.11
N PHE A 65 6.59 12.32 10.81
CA PHE A 65 6.64 12.26 12.28
C PHE A 65 5.91 13.45 12.93
N ASP A 66 5.78 14.57 12.23
CA ASP A 66 5.00 15.71 12.71
C ASP A 66 3.51 15.48 12.50
N ALA A 67 2.73 15.63 13.58
CA ALA A 67 1.30 15.36 13.56
C ALA A 67 0.52 16.34 12.67
N LYS A 68 0.95 17.61 12.56
CA LYS A 68 0.28 18.60 11.71
C LYS A 68 0.55 18.32 10.24
N GLU A 69 1.78 17.98 9.89
CA GLU A 69 2.14 17.58 8.53
C GLU A 69 1.39 16.30 8.10
N TYR A 70 1.31 15.31 9.00
CA TYR A 70 0.57 14.09 8.70
C TYR A 70 -0.94 14.35 8.55
N ALA A 71 -1.52 15.19 9.41
CA ALA A 71 -2.92 15.60 9.28
C ALA A 71 -3.20 16.36 7.96
N ALA A 72 -2.28 17.24 7.54
CA ALA A 72 -2.39 17.94 6.26
C ALA A 72 -2.31 16.97 5.07
N TYR A 73 -1.44 15.96 5.14
CA TYR A 73 -1.38 14.89 4.14
C TYR A 73 -2.71 14.13 4.04
N LEU A 74 -3.28 13.70 5.16
CA LEU A 74 -4.59 13.02 5.18
C LEU A 74 -5.70 13.90 4.60
N GLN A 75 -5.76 15.17 4.98
CA GLN A 75 -6.76 16.12 4.47
C GLN A 75 -6.65 16.28 2.95
N SER A 76 -5.43 16.32 2.41
CA SER A 76 -5.22 16.43 0.95
C SER A 76 -5.84 15.25 0.17
N GLY A 77 -5.79 14.04 0.73
CA GLY A 77 -6.43 12.86 0.14
C GLY A 77 -7.96 12.93 0.21
N VAL A 78 -8.52 13.41 1.33
CA VAL A 78 -9.97 13.63 1.48
C VAL A 78 -10.48 14.65 0.46
N ASP A 79 -9.76 15.74 0.28
CA ASP A 79 -10.12 16.81 -0.66
C ASP A 79 -10.04 16.32 -2.10
N ALA A 80 -9.00 15.56 -2.46
CA ALA A 80 -8.87 14.93 -3.77
C ALA A 80 -10.03 13.95 -4.05
N TYR A 81 -10.38 13.10 -3.08
CA TYR A 81 -11.50 12.16 -3.21
C TYR A 81 -12.85 12.87 -3.42
N LYS A 82 -13.10 13.96 -2.70
CA LYS A 82 -14.35 14.74 -2.83
C LYS A 82 -14.46 15.47 -4.17
N LYS A 83 -13.35 15.93 -4.75
CA LYS A 83 -13.34 16.61 -6.07
C LYS A 83 -13.60 15.66 -7.25
N GLY A 84 -13.30 14.37 -7.09
CA GLY A 84 -13.56 13.34 -8.10
C GLY A 84 -14.97 12.75 -8.06
N LYS A 85 -15.85 13.24 -7.17
CA LYS A 85 -17.27 12.88 -7.11
C LYS A 85 -18.12 13.76 -8.01
#